data_AF-A0A6J1A0L1-F1
#
_entry.id   AF-A0A6J1A0L1-F1
#
_cell.length_a   1.000
_cell.length_b   1.000
_cell.length_c   1.000
_cell.angle_alpha   90.00
_cell.angle_beta   90.00
_cell.angle_gamma   90.00
#
_symmetry.space_group_name_H-M   'P 1'
#
loop_
_entity.id
_entity.type
_entity.pdbx_description
1 polymer ?
#
loop_
_entity_poly.entity_id
_entity_poly.type
_entity_poly.pdbx_seq_one_letter_code
_entity_poly.pdbx_strand_id
1 'polypeptide(L)'
;METSCVSLKHSFSVCVVVSFFLVVSSLPLGIHPLDEKYFAAEVIKCKDGSKSFDRDRLNDNFCDCIDGTDEPGTSACPAGKFYCRNVGSMPQFIFSSRVNDRFCDCCDGSDEYDGGIMCPNTCIMGGNVEFKSESYISTSNLPSTEVKQTMIGINLEDLIQTLADLKMIIIAEVALGCFLVVQFYKRVGSKKRRYR
;
A
#
# COMPACT_ATOMS: atom_id res chain seq x y z
N MET A 1 36.87 8.88 -39.98
CA MET A 1 37.85 7.86 -39.52
C MET A 1 37.92 7.98 -38.00
N GLU A 2 36.92 7.48 -37.28
CA GLU A 2 36.78 6.06 -36.82
C GLU A 2 37.90 5.71 -35.83
N THR A 3 37.70 5.69 -34.51
CA THR A 3 37.27 4.55 -33.64
C THR A 3 38.11 4.71 -32.35
N SER A 4 37.74 4.44 -31.09
CA SER A 4 36.66 3.66 -30.48
C SER A 4 36.34 4.19 -29.09
N CYS A 5 35.04 4.41 -28.86
CA CYS A 5 34.35 4.32 -27.59
C CYS A 5 34.33 2.85 -27.11
N VAL A 6 34.16 2.61 -25.80
CA VAL A 6 33.68 1.40 -25.09
C VAL A 6 34.64 0.93 -23.98
N SER A 7 34.39 1.40 -22.74
CA SER A 7 34.45 0.58 -21.50
C SER A 7 34.05 1.38 -20.25
N LEU A 8 32.93 2.10 -20.31
CA LEU A 8 32.32 2.74 -19.14
C LEU A 8 30.80 2.50 -19.10
N LYS A 9 30.37 1.26 -19.40
CA LYS A 9 28.94 0.89 -19.54
C LYS A 9 28.46 -0.24 -18.62
N HIS A 10 29.29 -0.78 -17.72
CA HIS A 10 28.89 -1.94 -16.90
C HIS A 10 28.75 -1.68 -15.39
N SER A 11 29.14 -0.50 -14.89
CA SER A 11 28.92 -0.16 -13.47
C SER A 11 27.59 0.55 -13.22
N PHE A 12 26.94 1.11 -14.25
CA PHE A 12 25.69 1.84 -14.10
C PHE A 12 24.44 0.94 -14.16
N SER A 13 24.57 -0.27 -14.73
CA SER A 13 23.41 -1.13 -15.00
C SER A 13 22.93 -1.93 -13.79
N VAL A 14 23.74 -2.12 -12.74
CA VAL A 14 23.34 -2.95 -11.59
C VAL A 14 22.62 -2.13 -10.52
N CYS A 15 22.98 -0.86 -10.31
CA CYS A 15 22.23 0.02 -9.41
C CYS A 15 20.83 0.36 -9.92
N VAL A 16 20.63 0.48 -11.23
CA VAL A 16 19.32 0.86 -11.81
C VAL A 16 18.28 -0.26 -11.64
N VAL A 17 18.70 -1.53 -11.61
CA VAL A 17 17.77 -2.67 -11.44
C VAL A 17 17.41 -2.91 -9.97
N VAL A 18 18.31 -2.57 -9.04
CA VAL A 18 18.04 -2.66 -7.58
C VAL A 18 17.10 -1.53 -7.10
N SER A 19 17.12 -0.37 -7.76
CA SER A 19 16.23 0.75 -7.42
C SER A 19 14.83 0.67 -8.03
N PHE A 20 14.54 -0.30 -8.91
CA PHE A 20 13.22 -0.38 -9.59
C PHE A 20 12.19 -1.24 -8.86
N PHE A 21 12.56 -1.97 -7.80
CA PHE A 21 11.68 -2.97 -7.17
C PHE A 21 11.09 -2.59 -5.79
N LEU A 22 11.23 -1.35 -5.31
CA LEU A 22 10.60 -0.92 -4.04
C LEU A 22 9.97 0.48 -4.11
N VAL A 23 9.27 0.81 -5.20
CA VAL A 23 8.21 1.82 -5.12
C VAL A 23 6.88 1.07 -5.19
N VAL A 24 6.55 0.34 -4.12
CA VAL A 24 5.14 0.06 -3.85
C VAL A 24 4.56 1.41 -3.45
N SER A 25 4.03 2.15 -4.43
CA SER A 25 3.19 3.31 -4.16
C SER A 25 1.93 2.80 -3.49
N SER A 26 1.94 2.69 -2.16
CA SER A 26 0.70 2.52 -1.41
C SER A 26 -0.12 3.78 -1.66
N LEU A 27 -1.24 3.64 -2.39
CA LEU A 27 -2.19 4.73 -2.58
C LEU A 27 -2.49 5.37 -1.22
N PRO A 28 -2.46 6.70 -1.09
CA PRO A 28 -2.74 7.35 0.18
C PRO A 28 -4.13 6.95 0.67
N LEU A 29 -4.24 6.85 2.00
CA LEU A 29 -5.44 6.34 2.65
C LEU A 29 -6.66 7.22 2.32
N GLY A 30 -7.82 6.57 2.19
CA GLY A 30 -9.10 7.24 1.94
C GLY A 30 -9.29 7.80 0.53
N ILE A 31 -8.33 7.64 -0.38
CA ILE A 31 -8.44 8.09 -1.78
C ILE A 31 -9.12 7.04 -2.65
N HIS A 32 -10.07 7.48 -3.47
CA HIS A 32 -10.70 6.66 -4.49
C HIS A 32 -9.69 6.33 -5.63
N PRO A 33 -9.59 5.08 -6.14
CA PRO A 33 -8.61 4.71 -7.16
C PRO A 33 -8.62 5.59 -8.42
N LEU A 34 -9.78 6.08 -8.84
CA LEU A 34 -9.89 7.00 -9.99
C LEU A 34 -9.25 8.38 -9.74
N ASP A 35 -9.14 8.78 -8.47
CA ASP A 35 -8.55 10.06 -8.07
C ASP A 35 -7.05 9.94 -7.78
N GLU A 36 -6.44 8.75 -7.86
CA GLU A 36 -5.01 8.54 -7.60
C GLU A 36 -4.13 9.51 -8.40
N LYS A 37 -4.43 9.66 -9.68
CA LYS A 37 -3.68 10.57 -10.56
C LYS A 37 -3.86 12.05 -10.18
N TYR A 38 -5.01 12.41 -9.62
CA TYR A 38 -5.29 13.77 -9.15
C TYR A 38 -4.41 14.13 -7.96
N PHE A 39 -4.27 13.20 -7.01
CA PHE A 39 -3.49 13.37 -5.79
C PHE A 39 -1.99 13.07 -5.95
N ALA A 40 -1.55 12.59 -7.12
CA ALA A 40 -0.15 12.35 -7.42
C ALA A 40 0.66 13.63 -7.72
N ALA A 41 0.01 14.79 -7.84
CA ALA A 41 0.68 16.06 -8.11
C ALA A 41 1.43 16.58 -6.87
N GLU A 42 2.52 17.34 -7.09
CA GLU A 42 3.26 18.03 -6.02
C GLU A 42 2.44 19.19 -5.41
N VAL A 43 1.66 19.87 -6.26
CA VAL A 43 0.70 20.91 -5.87
C VAL A 43 -0.69 20.47 -6.31
N ILE A 44 -1.59 20.31 -5.35
CA ILE A 44 -2.94 19.81 -5.54
C ILE A 44 -3.90 20.97 -5.38
N LYS A 45 -4.90 21.06 -6.27
CA LYS A 45 -5.97 22.07 -6.15
C LYS A 45 -7.08 21.51 -5.26
N CYS A 46 -7.78 22.35 -4.52
CA CYS A 46 -9.07 21.94 -3.95
C CYS A 46 -10.07 21.73 -5.11
N LYS A 47 -10.94 20.71 -5.05
CA LYS A 47 -11.90 20.42 -6.13
C LYS A 47 -12.96 21.53 -6.28
N ASP A 48 -13.24 22.26 -5.20
CA ASP A 48 -14.07 23.47 -5.18
C ASP A 48 -13.45 24.67 -5.90
N GLY A 49 -12.17 24.61 -6.25
CA GLY A 49 -11.43 25.69 -6.91
C GLY A 49 -11.02 26.85 -6.00
N SER A 50 -11.17 26.72 -4.68
CA SER A 50 -10.89 27.79 -3.71
C SER A 50 -9.41 28.14 -3.61
N LYS A 51 -8.55 27.13 -3.41
CA LYS A 51 -7.09 27.28 -3.30
C LYS A 51 -6.35 26.03 -3.78
N SER A 52 -5.02 26.06 -3.66
CA SER A 52 -4.14 24.90 -3.85
C SER A 52 -3.24 24.72 -2.64
N PHE A 53 -2.79 23.49 -2.41
CA PHE A 53 -1.92 23.10 -1.32
C PHE A 53 -0.81 22.18 -1.82
N ASP A 54 0.32 22.18 -1.11
CA ASP A 54 1.44 21.29 -1.39
C ASP A 54 1.13 19.87 -0.88
N ARG A 55 1.72 18.85 -1.50
CA ARG A 55 1.48 17.43 -1.16
C ARG A 55 1.71 17.08 0.31
N ASP A 56 2.54 17.84 1.01
CA ASP A 56 2.83 17.63 2.44
C ASP A 56 1.64 17.98 3.35
N ARG A 57 0.65 18.71 2.83
CA ARG A 57 -0.62 19.02 3.53
C ARG A 57 -1.74 18.02 3.22
N LEU A 58 -1.46 17.01 2.40
CA LEU A 58 -2.43 15.95 2.13
C LEU A 58 -2.45 14.99 3.33
N ASN A 59 -3.62 14.83 3.96
CA ASN A 59 -3.80 14.01 5.17
C ASN A 59 -2.89 14.45 6.33
N ASP A 60 -2.77 15.75 6.60
CA ASP A 60 -1.95 16.30 7.69
C ASP A 60 -2.76 16.59 8.98
N ASN A 61 -4.01 16.13 9.02
CA ASN A 61 -4.99 16.35 10.08
C ASN A 61 -5.38 17.84 10.25
N PHE A 62 -5.26 18.65 9.21
CA PHE A 62 -5.67 20.05 9.22
C PHE A 62 -6.51 20.42 8.00
N CYS A 63 -7.74 20.87 8.24
CA CYS A 63 -8.66 21.19 7.14
C CYS A 63 -8.32 22.51 6.43
N ASP A 64 -7.68 22.38 5.28
CA ASP A 64 -7.33 23.45 4.37
C ASP A 64 -8.44 23.74 3.35
N CYS A 65 -9.02 22.73 2.69
CA CYS A 65 -10.05 22.94 1.67
C CYS A 65 -11.46 22.88 2.26
N ILE A 66 -12.37 23.74 1.77
CA ILE A 66 -13.76 23.77 2.26
C ILE A 66 -14.50 22.47 1.88
N ASP A 67 -14.16 21.89 0.73
CA ASP A 67 -14.68 20.61 0.26
C ASP A 67 -14.01 19.37 0.88
N GLY A 68 -12.95 19.57 1.68
CA GLY A 68 -12.17 18.51 2.30
C GLY A 68 -11.29 17.70 1.34
N THR A 69 -10.93 18.25 0.18
CA THR A 69 -10.05 17.58 -0.80
C THR A 69 -8.70 17.18 -0.21
N ASP A 70 -8.17 17.97 0.71
CA ASP A 70 -6.89 17.79 1.40
C ASP A 70 -6.89 16.69 2.47
N GLU A 71 -8.07 16.28 2.94
CA GLU A 71 -8.20 15.31 4.05
C GLU A 71 -9.05 14.08 3.66
N PRO A 72 -8.73 13.35 2.57
CA PRO A 72 -9.47 12.14 2.19
C PRO A 72 -9.27 10.99 3.19
N GLY A 73 -8.15 10.98 3.92
CA GLY A 73 -7.72 9.91 4.82
C GLY A 73 -7.90 10.20 6.31
N THR A 74 -8.35 11.39 6.70
CA THR A 74 -8.51 11.78 8.11
C THR A 74 -9.90 12.35 8.41
N SER A 75 -10.17 12.63 9.69
CA SER A 75 -11.41 13.24 10.16
C SER A 75 -11.38 14.78 10.24
N ALA A 76 -10.32 15.44 9.76
CA ALA A 76 -10.11 16.86 9.97
C ALA A 76 -11.12 17.78 9.25
N CYS A 77 -11.60 17.39 8.07
CA CYS A 77 -12.54 18.20 7.30
C CYS A 77 -14.00 17.73 7.43
N PRO A 78 -14.95 18.59 7.83
CA PRO A 78 -16.35 18.18 8.03
C PRO A 78 -17.09 17.78 6.75
N ALA A 79 -16.68 18.32 5.59
CA ALA A 79 -17.22 17.94 4.28
C ALA A 79 -16.49 16.76 3.62
N GLY A 80 -15.40 16.29 4.26
CA GLY A 80 -14.54 15.22 3.75
C GLY A 80 -15.27 13.88 3.67
N LYS A 81 -14.80 13.04 2.75
CA LYS A 81 -15.29 11.67 2.57
C LYS A 81 -14.11 10.72 2.49
N PHE A 82 -14.21 9.64 3.23
CA PHE A 82 -13.22 8.58 3.26
C PHE A 82 -13.67 7.42 2.39
N TYR A 83 -12.77 6.92 1.54
CA TYR A 83 -13.04 5.77 0.68
C TYR A 83 -12.59 4.45 1.34
N CYS A 84 -13.57 3.62 1.72
CA CYS A 84 -13.34 2.23 2.10
C CYS A 84 -13.09 1.40 0.83
N ARG A 85 -11.90 0.80 0.72
CA ARG A 85 -11.56 -0.02 -0.45
C ARG A 85 -12.31 -1.34 -0.44
N ASN A 86 -12.49 -1.94 0.76
CA ASN A 86 -13.23 -3.18 0.97
C ASN A 86 -12.83 -4.27 -0.04
N VAL A 87 -11.53 -4.55 -0.16
CA VAL A 87 -10.99 -5.40 -1.22
C VAL A 87 -11.72 -6.75 -1.28
N GLY A 88 -12.29 -7.04 -2.45
CA GLY A 88 -13.06 -8.26 -2.70
C GLY A 88 -14.54 -8.20 -2.30
N SER A 89 -14.96 -7.13 -1.62
CA SER A 89 -16.36 -6.79 -1.33
C SER A 89 -16.77 -5.48 -2.03
N MET A 90 -17.88 -4.89 -1.59
CA MET A 90 -18.40 -3.65 -2.16
C MET A 90 -17.67 -2.42 -1.57
N PRO A 91 -16.97 -1.61 -2.39
CA PRO A 91 -16.37 -0.37 -1.93
C PRO A 91 -17.45 0.66 -1.56
N GLN A 92 -17.16 1.52 -0.60
CA GLN A 92 -18.10 2.55 -0.16
C GLN A 92 -17.39 3.81 0.30
N PHE A 93 -18.14 4.91 0.39
CA PHE A 93 -17.70 6.13 1.03
C PHE A 93 -18.37 6.30 2.37
N ILE A 94 -17.60 6.73 3.36
CA ILE A 94 -18.10 7.16 4.68
C ILE A 94 -17.77 8.63 4.88
N PHE A 95 -18.43 9.27 5.86
CA PHE A 95 -18.09 10.63 6.24
C PHE A 95 -16.76 10.65 6.99
N SER A 96 -15.96 11.69 6.80
CA SER A 96 -14.70 11.91 7.51
C SER A 96 -14.86 11.85 9.03
N SER A 97 -16.02 12.25 9.57
CA SER A 97 -16.31 12.18 11.00
C SER A 97 -16.28 10.78 11.60
N ARG A 98 -16.32 9.73 10.75
CA ARG A 98 -16.25 8.33 11.15
C ARG A 98 -14.85 7.71 11.02
N VAL A 99 -13.87 8.53 10.68
CA VAL A 99 -12.47 8.09 10.62
C VAL A 99 -11.85 8.26 12.01
N ASN A 100 -11.35 7.16 12.57
CA ASN A 100 -10.82 7.08 13.93
C ASN A 100 -11.82 7.59 15.01
N ASP A 101 -13.10 7.28 14.86
CA ASP A 101 -14.17 7.61 15.81
C ASP A 101 -14.46 6.47 16.82
N ARG A 102 -13.71 5.36 16.70
CA ARG A 102 -13.82 4.12 17.50
C ARG A 102 -15.03 3.27 17.15
N PHE A 103 -15.56 3.41 15.94
CA PHE A 103 -16.55 2.49 15.37
C PHE A 103 -16.02 1.92 14.05
N CYS A 104 -16.23 0.63 13.82
CA CYS A 104 -15.82 -0.01 12.57
C CYS A 104 -16.93 0.15 11.51
N ASP A 105 -16.80 1.17 10.65
CA ASP A 105 -17.70 1.45 9.53
C ASP A 105 -17.27 0.75 8.23
N CYS A 106 -15.97 0.67 7.94
CA CYS A 106 -15.49 -0.09 6.79
C CYS A 106 -15.40 -1.59 7.14
N CYS A 107 -15.82 -2.48 6.23
CA CYS A 107 -15.70 -3.92 6.49
C CYS A 107 -14.24 -4.37 6.56
N ASP A 108 -13.33 -3.65 5.90
CA ASP A 108 -11.89 -3.93 5.96
C ASP A 108 -11.21 -3.30 7.19
N GLY A 109 -11.94 -2.52 7.99
CA GLY A 109 -11.44 -1.82 9.17
C GLY A 109 -10.47 -0.67 8.85
N SER A 110 -10.42 -0.21 7.60
CA SER A 110 -9.44 0.79 7.16
C SER A 110 -9.70 2.21 7.69
N ASP A 111 -10.87 2.46 8.24
CA ASP A 111 -11.30 3.70 8.88
C ASP A 111 -10.73 3.91 10.28
N GLU A 112 -10.30 2.85 10.95
CA GLU A 112 -9.78 2.85 12.34
C GLU A 112 -8.30 2.41 12.36
N TYR A 113 -7.43 3.29 11.89
CA TYR A 113 -6.01 3.00 11.66
C TYR A 113 -5.07 3.57 12.71
N ASP A 114 -5.55 4.39 13.65
CA ASP A 114 -4.74 5.04 14.70
C ASP A 114 -4.36 4.09 15.86
N GLY A 115 -4.93 2.89 15.88
CA GLY A 115 -4.71 1.88 16.92
C GLY A 115 -5.54 2.08 18.19
N GLY A 116 -6.50 3.00 18.20
CA GLY A 116 -7.43 3.22 19.32
C GLY A 116 -8.38 2.05 19.55
N ILE A 117 -8.76 1.35 18.48
CA ILE A 117 -9.47 0.06 18.49
C ILE A 117 -8.92 -0.86 17.40
N MET A 118 -9.28 -2.14 17.43
CA MET A 118 -8.89 -3.12 16.42
C MET A 118 -10.14 -3.57 15.65
N CYS A 119 -10.27 -3.12 14.40
CA CYS A 119 -11.34 -3.54 13.50
C CYS A 119 -10.92 -4.76 12.68
N PRO A 120 -11.53 -5.94 12.89
CA PRO A 120 -11.23 -7.12 12.08
C PRO A 120 -11.85 -6.98 10.69
N ASN A 121 -11.20 -7.56 9.68
CA ASN A 121 -11.75 -7.62 8.33
C ASN A 121 -12.96 -8.57 8.29
N THR A 122 -14.13 -8.01 7.99
CA THR A 122 -15.43 -8.68 7.86
C THR A 122 -15.97 -8.68 6.43
N CYS A 123 -15.14 -8.27 5.45
CA CYS A 123 -15.55 -8.16 4.06
C CYS A 123 -15.96 -9.51 3.45
N ILE A 124 -17.13 -9.52 2.81
CA ILE A 124 -17.67 -10.70 2.13
C ILE A 124 -17.26 -10.66 0.65
N MET A 125 -16.55 -11.70 0.23
CA MET A 125 -16.04 -11.84 -1.14
C MET A 125 -17.19 -12.05 -2.14
N GLY A 126 -17.25 -11.24 -3.21
CA GLY A 126 -18.24 -11.39 -4.29
C GLY A 126 -19.60 -10.77 -4.02
N GLY A 127 -19.73 -9.88 -3.02
CA GLY A 127 -20.97 -9.16 -2.76
C GLY A 127 -21.34 -8.19 -3.89
N ASN A 128 -22.40 -8.48 -4.62
CA ASN A 128 -23.19 -7.48 -5.33
C ASN A 128 -24.67 -7.58 -4.95
N VAL A 129 -25.28 -6.39 -4.81
CA VAL A 129 -26.73 -6.11 -4.70
C VAL A 129 -27.36 -6.30 -3.32
N GLU A 130 -27.66 -5.14 -2.71
CA GLU A 130 -28.75 -4.90 -1.75
C GLU A 130 -28.66 -5.63 -0.40
N PHE A 131 -27.77 -5.15 0.48
CA PHE A 131 -28.05 -5.24 1.91
C PHE A 131 -29.03 -4.12 2.28
N LYS A 132 -30.31 -4.37 2.03
CA LYS A 132 -31.39 -3.60 2.64
C LYS A 132 -31.21 -3.72 4.15
N SER A 133 -31.19 -2.59 4.83
CA SER A 133 -31.12 -2.49 6.29
C SER A 133 -32.09 -3.46 6.96
N GLU A 134 -31.60 -4.58 7.50
CA GLU A 134 -32.37 -5.31 8.49
C GLU A 134 -32.14 -4.60 9.83
N SER A 135 -33.19 -3.92 10.24
CA SER A 135 -33.37 -3.15 11.46
C SER A 135 -32.69 -3.77 12.68
N TYR A 136 -32.01 -2.90 13.42
CA TYR A 136 -31.86 -2.98 14.86
C TYR A 136 -33.14 -3.51 15.54
N ILE A 137 -32.94 -4.35 16.57
CA ILE A 137 -33.87 -4.85 17.60
C ILE A 137 -34.51 -6.23 17.31
N SER A 138 -33.98 -7.28 17.96
CA SER A 138 -34.68 -7.94 19.10
C SER A 138 -33.87 -9.12 19.67
N THR A 139 -33.66 -9.04 20.98
CA THR A 139 -33.36 -10.13 21.93
C THR A 139 -34.09 -11.45 21.62
N SER A 140 -33.39 -12.59 21.65
CA SER A 140 -33.78 -13.80 22.42
C SER A 140 -32.83 -15.00 22.22
N ASN A 141 -32.32 -15.49 23.35
CA ASN A 141 -32.11 -16.89 23.78
C ASN A 141 -31.55 -17.97 22.79
N LEU A 142 -30.39 -18.52 23.20
CA LEU A 142 -29.69 -19.79 22.86
C LEU A 142 -30.65 -20.98 22.55
N PRO A 143 -30.34 -21.94 21.64
CA PRO A 143 -29.22 -22.87 21.80
C PRO A 143 -28.33 -23.20 20.60
N SER A 144 -27.09 -23.51 20.95
CA SER A 144 -25.94 -23.91 20.13
C SER A 144 -26.17 -25.10 19.20
N THR A 145 -25.86 -24.93 17.91
CA THR A 145 -25.56 -26.02 16.99
C THR A 145 -24.42 -25.62 16.04
N GLU A 146 -23.24 -26.21 16.30
CA GLU A 146 -22.10 -26.50 15.43
C GLU A 146 -21.87 -25.62 14.18
N VAL A 147 -21.07 -24.56 14.33
CA VAL A 147 -20.34 -23.96 13.20
C VAL A 147 -19.01 -24.71 13.05
N LYS A 148 -18.88 -25.51 11.98
CA LYS A 148 -17.57 -25.99 11.52
C LYS A 148 -16.79 -24.79 10.99
N GLN A 149 -16.01 -24.21 11.88
CA GLN A 149 -15.07 -23.14 11.60
C GLN A 149 -13.87 -23.71 10.82
N THR A 150 -13.89 -23.61 9.49
CA THR A 150 -12.63 -23.66 8.72
C THR A 150 -12.09 -22.24 8.61
N MET A 151 -11.44 -21.76 9.68
CA MET A 151 -10.47 -20.68 9.56
C MET A 151 -9.26 -21.25 8.82
N ILE A 152 -9.01 -20.81 7.60
CA ILE A 152 -7.62 -20.76 7.13
C ILE A 152 -7.05 -19.49 7.76
N GLY A 153 -6.68 -19.61 9.03
CA GLY A 153 -5.88 -18.60 9.71
C GLY A 153 -4.50 -18.63 9.08
N ILE A 154 -4.21 -17.67 8.20
CA ILE A 154 -2.84 -17.42 7.78
C ILE A 154 -2.24 -16.58 8.91
N ASN A 155 -1.37 -17.19 9.72
CA ASN A 155 -0.73 -16.52 10.84
C ASN A 155 0.12 -15.36 10.31
N LEU A 156 0.10 -14.23 11.00
CA LEU A 156 0.92 -13.06 10.66
C LEU A 156 2.41 -13.41 10.74
N GLU A 157 2.75 -14.37 11.59
CA GLU A 157 4.05 -15.00 11.71
C GLU A 157 4.42 -15.79 10.44
N ASP A 158 3.47 -16.47 9.79
CA ASP A 158 3.71 -17.18 8.53
C ASP A 158 3.95 -16.20 7.38
N LEU A 159 3.31 -15.02 7.38
CA LEU A 159 3.58 -13.97 6.41
C LEU A 159 4.95 -13.32 6.64
N ILE A 160 5.30 -13.06 7.90
CA ILE A 160 6.62 -12.52 8.26
C ILE A 160 7.71 -13.54 7.91
N GLN A 161 7.47 -14.83 8.14
CA GLN A 161 8.39 -15.90 7.80
C GLN A 161 8.56 -16.04 6.28
N THR A 162 7.46 -16.03 5.51
CA THR A 162 7.53 -16.09 4.05
C THR A 162 8.23 -14.87 3.46
N LEU A 163 8.02 -13.67 4.01
CA LEU A 163 8.74 -12.46 3.62
C LEU A 163 10.24 -12.51 3.99
N ALA A 164 10.58 -13.08 5.14
CA ALA A 164 11.97 -13.29 5.54
C ALA A 164 12.68 -14.28 4.61
N ASP A 165 12.03 -15.38 4.27
CA ASP A 165 12.57 -16.41 3.38
C ASP A 165 12.79 -15.87 1.96
N LEU A 166 11.85 -15.10 1.42
CA LEU A 166 11.98 -14.40 0.14
C LEU A 166 13.15 -13.40 0.13
N LYS A 167 13.33 -12.63 1.20
CA LYS A 167 14.45 -11.69 1.34
C LYS A 167 15.80 -12.41 1.38
N MET A 168 15.89 -13.56 2.04
CA MET A 168 17.12 -14.35 2.12
C MET A 168 17.55 -14.93 0.78
N ILE A 169 16.60 -15.35 -0.06
CA ILE A 169 16.88 -15.84 -1.42
C ILE A 169 17.46 -14.71 -2.27
N ILE A 170 16.86 -13.52 -2.24
CA ILE A 170 17.33 -12.35 -3.00
C ILE A 170 18.77 -11.96 -2.60
N ILE A 171 19.07 -11.97 -1.29
CA ILE A 171 20.42 -11.67 -0.79
C ILE A 171 21.43 -12.72 -1.29
N ALA A 172 21.06 -14.00 -1.30
CA ALA A 172 21.93 -15.08 -1.78
C ALA A 172 22.22 -14.96 -3.29
N GLU A 173 21.21 -14.62 -4.10
CA GLU A 173 21.37 -14.42 -5.55
C GLU A 173 22.27 -13.23 -5.88
N VAL A 174 22.10 -12.11 -5.17
CA VAL A 174 22.97 -10.93 -5.31
C VAL A 174 24.41 -11.27 -4.92
N ALA A 175 24.61 -11.98 -3.80
CA ALA A 175 25.93 -12.40 -3.33
C ALA A 175 26.62 -13.33 -4.34
N LEU A 176 25.89 -14.30 -4.90
CA LEU A 176 26.37 -15.20 -5.94
C LEU A 176 26.77 -14.42 -7.21
N GLY A 177 25.92 -13.48 -7.65
CA GLY A 177 26.21 -12.59 -8.77
C GLY A 177 27.49 -11.77 -8.55
N CYS A 178 27.62 -11.12 -7.39
CA CYS A 178 28.83 -10.38 -7.01
C CYS A 178 30.09 -11.27 -7.01
N PHE A 179 29.98 -12.49 -6.48
CA PHE A 179 31.11 -13.43 -6.46
C PHE A 179 31.56 -13.81 -7.88
N LEU A 180 30.62 -14.13 -8.78
CA LEU A 180 30.92 -14.45 -10.18
C LEU A 180 31.56 -13.27 -10.92
N VAL A 181 31.10 -12.04 -10.65
CA VAL A 181 31.67 -10.81 -11.21
C VAL A 181 33.11 -10.61 -10.75
N VAL A 182 33.41 -10.80 -9.46
CA VAL A 182 34.78 -10.72 -8.93
C VAL A 182 35.69 -11.78 -9.55
N GLN A 183 35.20 -13.01 -9.72
CA GLN A 183 35.93 -14.08 -10.38
C GLN A 183 36.22 -13.76 -11.85
N PHE A 184 35.26 -13.15 -12.55
CA PHE A 184 35.45 -12.68 -13.92
C PHE A 184 36.53 -11.60 -14.01
N TYR A 185 36.49 -10.57 -13.14
CA TYR A 185 37.52 -9.53 -13.09
C TYR A 185 38.90 -10.08 -12.74
N LYS A 186 39.00 -11.03 -11.81
CA LYS A 186 40.26 -11.73 -11.49
C LYS A 186 40.79 -12.52 -12.69
N ARG A 187 39.92 -13.23 -13.44
CA ARG A 187 40.31 -13.97 -14.65
C ARG A 187 40.80 -13.04 -15.77
N VAL A 188 40.12 -11.92 -16.01
CA VAL A 188 40.55 -10.91 -16.99
C VAL A 188 41.88 -10.29 -16.58
N GLY A 189 42.06 -9.96 -15.29
CA GLY A 189 43.32 -9.44 -14.76
C GLY A 189 44.48 -10.44 -14.89
N SER A 190 44.23 -11.73 -14.66
CA SER A 190 45.26 -12.78 -14.79
C SER A 190 45.69 -13.01 -16.23
N LYS A 191 44.78 -12.91 -17.21
CA LYS A 191 45.13 -12.99 -18.64
C LYS A 191 45.98 -11.81 -19.10
N LYS A 192 45.73 -10.60 -18.56
CA LYS A 192 46.49 -9.39 -18.89
C LYS A 192 47.95 -9.42 -18.38
N ARG A 193 48.23 -10.12 -17.28
CA ARG A 193 49.61 -10.31 -16.75
C ARG A 193 50.44 -11.33 -17.52
N ARG A 194 49.82 -12.26 -18.26
CA ARG A 194 50.50 -13.31 -19.03
C ARG A 194 50.97 -12.84 -20.42
N TYR A 195 50.45 -11.70 -20.89
CA TYR A 195 50.77 -11.08 -22.18
C TYR A 195 51.73 -9.88 -22.05
N ARG A 196 52.38 -9.72 -20.90
CA ARG A 196 53.33 -8.65 -20.62
C ARG A 196 54.69 -9.23 -20.27
#